data_AF-A0A935KHL0-F1
#
_entry.id   AF-A0A935KHL0-F1
#
_cell.length_a   1.000
_cell.length_b   1.000
_cell.length_c   1.000
_cell.angle_alpha   90.00
_cell.angle_beta   90.00
_cell.angle_gamma   90.00
#
_symmetry.space_group_name_H-M   'P 1'
#
loop_
_entity.id
_entity.type
_entity.pdbx_description
1 polymer ?
#
loop_
_entity_poly.entity_id
_entity_poly.type
_entity_poly.pdbx_seq_one_letter_code
_entity_poly.pdbx_strand_id
1 'polypeptide(L)'
;MNHSQQQELADLLQKDAGLILSPPKSMEAIRTALADHVNQLINTDFDRLVSLLYRIDVPEKKMRYLLEQQQGENAPLLIADLIIERQLQKIESRKQFKKDDPIPDDEKW
;
A
#
# COMPACT_ATOMS: atom_id res chain seq x y z
N MET A 1 -17.03 2.43 -2.34
CA MET A 1 -15.72 2.51 -3.03
C MET A 1 -15.95 2.17 -4.49
N ASN A 2 -15.38 2.96 -5.41
CA ASN A 2 -15.67 2.83 -6.85
C ASN A 2 -14.55 2.06 -7.59
N HIS A 3 -14.86 1.42 -8.71
CA HIS A 3 -13.89 0.73 -9.58
C HIS A 3 -12.65 1.58 -9.90
N SER A 4 -12.81 2.89 -10.07
CA SER A 4 -11.71 3.83 -10.28
C SER A 4 -10.69 3.88 -9.13
N GLN A 5 -11.12 3.76 -7.87
CA GLN A 5 -10.20 3.72 -6.72
C GLN A 5 -9.42 2.41 -6.66
N GLN A 6 -10.07 1.29 -7.01
CA GLN A 6 -9.43 -0.03 -7.01
C GLN A 6 -8.35 -0.11 -8.10
N GLN A 7 -8.62 0.48 -9.26
CA GLN A 7 -7.66 0.54 -10.36
C GLN A 7 -6.46 1.44 -10.03
N GLU A 8 -6.69 2.60 -9.42
CA GLU A 8 -5.62 3.51 -8.96
C GLU A 8 -4.76 2.89 -7.85
N LEU A 9 -5.39 2.17 -6.92
CA LEU A 9 -4.67 1.40 -5.89
C LEU A 9 -3.78 0.32 -6.53
N ALA A 10 -4.30 -0.42 -7.50
CA ALA A 10 -3.53 -1.47 -8.17
C ALA A 10 -2.34 -0.92 -8.99
N ASP A 11 -2.49 0.24 -9.63
CA ASP A 11 -1.39 0.93 -10.30
C ASP A 11 -0.28 1.34 -9.30
N LEU A 12 -0.68 1.92 -8.17
CA LEU A 12 0.27 2.28 -7.10
C LEU A 12 0.99 1.07 -6.53
N LEU A 13 0.27 -0.03 -6.27
CA LEU A 13 0.87 -1.27 -5.80
C LEU A 13 1.79 -1.90 -6.84
N GLN A 14 1.46 -1.82 -8.13
CA GLN A 14 2.35 -2.28 -9.19
C GLN A 14 3.64 -1.46 -9.21
N LYS A 15 3.54 -0.13 -9.06
CA LYS A 15 4.69 0.76 -9.10
C LYS A 15 5.57 0.66 -7.85
N ASP A 16 4.97 0.49 -6.69
CA ASP A 16 5.65 0.48 -5.40
C ASP A 16 6.13 -0.94 -5.03
N ALA A 17 5.25 -1.92 -5.16
CA ALA A 17 5.51 -3.32 -4.83
C ALA A 17 5.98 -4.20 -5.98
N GLY A 18 5.94 -3.71 -7.22
CA GLY A 18 6.22 -4.54 -8.40
C GLY A 18 5.17 -5.63 -8.60
N LEU A 19 4.01 -5.53 -7.94
CA LEU A 19 2.99 -6.56 -7.95
C LEU A 19 2.06 -6.37 -9.15
N ILE A 20 2.10 -7.31 -10.10
CA ILE A 20 1.20 -7.27 -11.25
C ILE A 20 -0.14 -7.88 -10.85
N LEU A 21 -1.05 -7.01 -10.44
CA LEU A 21 -2.45 -7.36 -10.22
C LEU A 21 -3.17 -7.35 -11.58
N SER A 22 -3.30 -8.52 -12.21
CA SER A 22 -4.28 -8.74 -13.29
C SER A 22 -5.65 -8.28 -12.81
N PRO A 23 -6.46 -7.61 -13.68
CA PRO A 23 -7.41 -6.59 -13.28
C PRO A 23 -8.12 -6.95 -11.98
N PRO A 24 -7.88 -6.19 -10.90
CA PRO A 24 -8.35 -6.55 -9.58
C PRO A 24 -9.88 -6.61 -9.61
N LYS A 25 -10.44 -7.80 -9.40
CA LYS A 25 -11.89 -7.99 -9.44
C LYS A 25 -12.58 -7.40 -8.22
N SER A 26 -11.86 -7.19 -7.10
CA SER A 26 -12.39 -6.68 -5.82
C SER A 26 -11.26 -6.27 -4.86
N MET A 27 -11.59 -5.46 -3.86
CA MET A 27 -10.65 -5.04 -2.80
C MET A 27 -10.10 -6.25 -2.02
N GLU A 28 -10.96 -7.21 -1.72
CA GLU A 28 -10.57 -8.45 -1.05
C GLU A 28 -9.52 -9.22 -1.85
N ALA A 29 -9.66 -9.26 -3.19
CA ALA A 29 -8.67 -9.91 -4.04
C ALA A 29 -7.32 -9.19 -4.02
N ILE A 30 -7.31 -7.85 -3.99
CA ILE A 30 -6.08 -7.06 -3.82
C ILE A 30 -5.44 -7.37 -2.47
N ARG A 31 -6.23 -7.35 -1.40
CA ARG A 31 -5.77 -7.63 -0.04
C ARG A 31 -5.16 -9.03 0.08
N THR A 32 -5.85 -10.04 -0.43
CA THR A 32 -5.36 -11.42 -0.39
C THR A 32 -4.11 -11.60 -1.25
N ALA A 33 -4.06 -11.03 -2.47
CA ALA A 33 -2.88 -11.12 -3.31
C ALA A 33 -1.66 -10.42 -2.69
N LEU A 34 -1.88 -9.27 -2.05
CA LEU A 34 -0.83 -8.54 -1.36
C LEU A 34 -0.35 -9.28 -0.10
N ALA A 35 -1.27 -9.86 0.66
CA ALA A 35 -0.94 -10.68 1.83
C ALA A 35 -0.17 -11.93 1.43
N ASP A 36 -0.56 -12.61 0.35
CA ASP A 36 0.16 -13.76 -0.19
C ASP A 36 1.57 -13.36 -0.64
N HIS A 37 1.71 -12.24 -1.36
CA HIS A 37 3.01 -11.73 -1.76
C HIS A 37 3.90 -11.39 -0.56
N VAL A 38 3.35 -10.71 0.44
CA VAL A 38 4.07 -10.42 1.69
C VAL A 38 4.46 -11.71 2.40
N ASN A 39 3.55 -12.69 2.49
CA ASN A 39 3.83 -13.98 3.11
C ASN A 39 4.96 -14.71 2.39
N GLN A 40 4.95 -14.72 1.05
CA GLN A 40 6.05 -15.25 0.25
C GLN A 40 7.35 -14.53 0.58
N LEU A 41 7.38 -13.20 0.63
CA LEU A 41 8.60 -12.45 0.97
C LEU A 41 9.08 -12.70 2.41
N ILE A 42 8.17 -12.85 3.38
CA ILE A 42 8.52 -13.21 4.77
C ILE A 42 9.26 -14.55 4.80
N ASN A 43 8.79 -15.54 4.04
CA ASN A 43 9.32 -16.90 4.05
C ASN A 43 10.52 -17.11 3.11
N THR A 44 10.63 -16.33 2.05
CA THR A 44 11.67 -16.49 1.02
C THR A 44 12.77 -15.43 1.11
N ASP A 45 12.41 -14.16 1.29
CA ASP A 45 13.32 -13.03 1.08
C ASP A 45 12.93 -11.79 1.90
N PHE A 46 13.28 -11.83 3.19
CA PHE A 46 12.90 -10.78 4.14
C PHE A 46 13.49 -9.41 3.82
N ASP A 47 14.70 -9.35 3.26
CA ASP A 47 15.34 -8.08 2.86
C ASP A 47 14.52 -7.34 1.80
N ARG A 48 13.95 -8.09 0.85
CA ARG A 48 13.07 -7.55 -0.18
C ARG A 48 11.74 -7.05 0.41
N LEU A 49 11.24 -7.71 1.46
CA LEU A 49 10.10 -7.21 2.23
C LEU A 49 10.43 -5.87 2.92
N VAL A 50 11.60 -5.76 3.58
CA VAL A 50 12.00 -4.50 4.23
C VAL A 50 12.13 -3.37 3.22
N SER A 51 12.75 -3.64 2.07
CA SER A 51 12.88 -2.69 0.97
C SER A 51 11.52 -2.23 0.44
N LEU A 52 10.56 -3.15 0.31
CA LEU A 52 9.18 -2.84 -0.05
C LEU A 52 8.53 -1.91 0.97
N LEU A 53 8.59 -2.28 2.25
CA LEU A 53 7.99 -1.53 3.36
C LEU A 53 8.56 -0.11 3.45
N TYR A 54 9.85 0.06 3.20
CA TYR A 54 10.50 1.37 3.19
C TYR A 54 9.95 2.29 2.09
N ARG A 55 9.63 1.79 0.90
CA ARG A 55 9.05 2.60 -0.20
C ARG A 55 7.63 3.10 0.11
N ILE A 56 6.84 2.29 0.82
CA ILE A 56 5.47 2.62 1.23
C ILE A 56 5.36 3.35 2.57
N ASP A 57 6.49 3.77 3.16
CA ASP A 57 6.53 4.47 4.47
C ASP A 57 6.07 3.59 5.65
N VAL A 58 6.34 2.29 5.61
CA VAL A 58 6.08 1.37 6.73
C VAL A 58 7.40 1.06 7.46
N PRO A 59 7.54 1.43 8.74
CA PRO A 59 8.79 1.21 9.47
C PRO A 59 8.97 -0.27 9.81
N GLU A 60 10.19 -0.79 9.63
CA GLU A 60 10.56 -2.19 9.92
C GLU A 60 10.16 -2.62 11.33
N LYS A 61 10.34 -1.74 12.33
CA LYS A 61 9.97 -2.01 13.73
C LYS A 61 8.50 -2.39 13.87
N LYS A 62 7.60 -1.74 13.11
CA LYS A 62 6.16 -2.04 13.14
C LYS A 62 5.89 -3.40 12.53
N MET A 63 6.59 -3.76 11.45
CA MET A 63 6.48 -5.08 10.84
C MET A 63 7.01 -6.19 11.76
N ARG A 64 8.20 -6.04 12.36
CA ARG A 64 8.72 -7.02 13.33
C ARG A 64 7.76 -7.21 14.50
N TYR A 65 7.24 -6.12 15.04
CA TYR A 65 6.22 -6.17 16.07
C TYR A 65 4.98 -6.98 15.64
N LEU A 66 4.47 -6.77 14.42
CA LEU A 66 3.32 -7.54 13.90
C LEU A 66 3.63 -9.03 13.73
N LEU A 67 4.85 -9.37 13.29
CA LEU A 67 5.30 -10.75 13.17
C LEU A 67 5.40 -11.44 14.53
N GLU A 68 5.95 -10.74 15.54
CA GLU A 68 6.12 -11.25 16.90
C GLU A 68 4.79 -11.39 17.65
N GLN A 69 3.84 -10.45 17.46
CA GLN A 69 2.59 -10.40 18.22
C GLN A 69 1.49 -11.33 17.70
N GLN A 70 1.52 -11.72 16.41
CA GLN A 70 0.39 -12.41 15.76
C GLN A 70 0.74 -13.81 15.24
N GLN A 71 1.78 -14.44 15.79
CA GLN A 71 2.15 -15.85 15.56
C GLN A 71 2.20 -16.21 14.06
N GLY A 72 2.74 -15.31 13.22
CA GLY A 72 3.01 -15.53 11.80
C GLY A 72 1.79 -15.61 10.86
N GLU A 73 0.66 -16.15 11.28
CA GLU A 73 -0.45 -16.49 10.37
C GLU A 73 -1.26 -15.25 9.91
N ASN A 74 -1.40 -14.25 10.80
CA ASN A 74 -2.13 -13.01 10.48
C ASN A 74 -1.22 -11.83 10.12
N ALA A 75 0.09 -11.96 10.32
CA ALA A 75 1.03 -10.88 10.04
C ALA A 75 1.04 -10.44 8.56
N PRO A 76 1.00 -11.33 7.56
CA PRO A 76 0.95 -10.93 6.16
C PRO A 76 -0.32 -10.14 5.82
N LEU A 77 -1.46 -10.53 6.40
CA LEU A 77 -2.74 -9.86 6.22
C LEU A 77 -2.73 -8.46 6.83
N LEU A 78 -2.17 -8.30 8.04
CA LEU A 78 -2.04 -7.00 8.70
C LEU A 78 -1.11 -6.06 7.95
N ILE A 79 0.02 -6.58 7.46
CA ILE A 79 0.92 -5.80 6.63
C ILE A 79 0.20 -5.36 5.38
N ALA A 80 -0.46 -6.27 4.65
CA ALA A 80 -1.22 -5.93 3.44
C ALA A 80 -2.28 -4.84 3.70
N ASP A 81 -3.00 -4.92 4.83
CA ASP A 81 -3.98 -3.92 5.23
C ASP A 81 -3.32 -2.54 5.41
N LEU A 82 -2.18 -2.48 6.11
CA LEU A 82 -1.39 -1.26 6.30
C LEU A 82 -0.91 -0.67 4.98
N ILE A 83 -0.46 -1.51 4.03
CA ILE A 83 -0.05 -1.02 2.70
C ILE A 83 -1.25 -0.39 2.01
N ILE A 84 -2.40 -1.08 1.99
CA ILE A 84 -3.61 -0.59 1.33
C ILE A 84 -4.06 0.73 1.96
N GLU A 85 -4.08 0.82 3.29
CA GLU A 85 -4.45 2.05 4.02
C GLU A 85 -3.53 3.22 3.63
N ARG A 86 -2.21 3.02 3.60
CA ARG A 86 -1.25 4.05 3.19
C ARG A 86 -1.47 4.52 1.75
N GLN A 87 -1.73 3.59 0.82
CA GLN A 87 -2.00 3.95 -0.57
C GLN A 87 -3.34 4.67 -0.73
N LEU A 88 -4.37 4.25 0.01
CA LEU A 88 -5.66 4.95 0.05
C LEU A 88 -5.50 6.38 0.60
N GLN A 89 -4.75 6.58 1.68
CA GLN A 89 -4.45 7.93 2.20
C GLN A 89 -3.72 8.80 1.17
N LYS A 90 -2.79 8.24 0.39
CA LYS A 90 -2.15 8.95 -0.74
C LYS A 90 -3.17 9.36 -1.80
N ILE A 91 -4.08 8.47 -2.16
CA ILE A 91 -5.16 8.74 -3.12
C ILE A 91 -6.07 9.85 -2.59
N GLU A 92 -6.50 9.75 -1.34
CA GLU A 92 -7.37 10.75 -0.70
C GLU A 92 -6.69 12.10 -0.56
N SER A 93 -5.43 12.13 -0.11
CA SER A 93 -4.63 13.36 -0.07
C SER A 93 -4.55 14.00 -1.45
N ARG A 94 -4.21 13.24 -2.51
CA ARG A 94 -4.20 13.76 -3.89
C ARG A 94 -5.56 14.31 -4.33
N LYS A 95 -6.66 13.69 -3.92
CA LYS A 95 -8.02 14.17 -4.23
C LYS A 95 -8.38 15.44 -3.46
N GLN A 96 -7.95 15.56 -2.21
CA GLN A 96 -8.13 16.78 -1.42
C GLN A 96 -7.32 17.94 -2.02
N PHE A 97 -6.05 17.73 -2.36
CA PHE A 97 -5.21 18.75 -2.99
C PHE A 97 -5.60 19.08 -4.44
N LYS A 98 -6.22 18.16 -5.19
CA LYS A 98 -6.76 18.47 -6.53
C LYS A 98 -8.03 19.34 -6.51
N LYS A 99 -8.69 19.47 -5.36
CA LYS A 99 -9.94 20.23 -5.23
C LYS A 99 -9.74 21.66 -4.73
N ASP A 100 -8.54 21.96 -4.24
CA ASP A 100 -8.16 23.27 -3.69
C ASP A 100 -7.01 23.84 -4.52
N ASP A 101 -7.30 24.13 -5.79
CA ASP A 101 -6.46 24.97 -6.64
C ASP A 101 -7.34 25.55 -7.75
N PRO A 102 -7.83 26.78 -7.54
CA PRO A 102 -7.19 27.90 -8.21
C PRO A 102 -6.28 28.60 -7.21
N ILE A 103 -4.96 28.45 -7.37
CA ILE A 103 -4.00 29.46 -6.96
C ILE A 103 -4.51 30.81 -7.52
N PRO A 104 -4.93 31.78 -6.69
CA PRO A 104 -4.92 33.16 -7.16
C PRO A 104 -3.45 33.53 -7.39
N ASP A 105 -3.18 33.97 -8.61
CA ASP A 105 -1.91 34.53 -9.09
C ASP A 105 -1.60 35.84 -8.32
N ASP A 106 -1.12 35.73 -7.09
CA ASP A 106 -0.58 36.83 -6.25
C ASP A 106 0.15 36.11 -5.10
N GLU A 107 1.48 36.09 -4.96
CA GLU A 107 2.43 37.16 -5.05
C GLU A 107 3.79 36.60 -5.50
N LYS A 108 4.26 37.04 -6.67
CA LYS A 108 5.70 37.27 -6.85
C LYS A 108 6.07 38.43 -5.93
N TRP A 109 7.01 38.24 -5.01
CA TRP A 109 8.04 39.23 -4.66
C TRP A 109 9.28 38.56 -4.07
#